data_AF-A0A5J4RQZ4-F1
#
_entry.id   AF-A0A5J4RQZ4-F1
#
_cell.length_a   1.000
_cell.length_b   1.000
_cell.length_c   1.000
_cell.angle_alpha   90.00
_cell.angle_beta   90.00
_cell.angle_gamma   90.00
#
_symmetry.space_group_name_H-M   'P 1'
#
loop_
_entity.id
_entity.type
_entity.pdbx_description
1 polymer ?
#
loop_
_entity_poly.entity_id
_entity_poly.type
_entity_poly.pdbx_seq_one_letter_code
_entity_poly.pdbx_strand_id
1 'polypeptide(L)'
;MKSYTENQSRAICKRIIEVLERSEMDIDNTISINETDLTDVLEELRVSNFDFNRVAKLKKTVSFEGYKIVYKDTKVLKIEKEEEMTLGEIPLKYC
;
A
#
# COMPACT_ATOMS: atom_id res chain seq x y z
N MET A 1 -13.68 9.48 11.80
CA MET A 1 -12.21 9.53 12.07
C MET A 1 -11.62 10.68 11.27
N LYS A 2 -10.70 11.45 11.85
CA LYS A 2 -9.99 12.52 11.12
C LYS A 2 -8.82 11.90 10.35
N SER A 3 -8.83 12.05 9.02
CA SER A 3 -7.72 11.62 8.15
C SER A 3 -6.50 12.54 8.33
N TYR A 4 -5.34 12.08 7.89
CA TYR A 4 -4.17 12.94 7.77
C TYR A 4 -4.42 14.06 6.75
N THR A 5 -3.62 15.12 6.82
CA THR A 5 -3.66 16.15 5.78
C THR A 5 -3.31 15.54 4.43
N GLU A 6 -3.67 16.23 3.34
CA GLU A 6 -3.36 15.74 1.99
C GLU A 6 -1.84 15.58 1.78
N ASN A 7 -1.04 16.53 2.26
CA ASN A 7 0.41 16.47 2.17
C ASN A 7 0.98 15.27 2.93
N GLN A 8 0.52 15.03 4.16
CA GLN A 8 0.93 13.88 4.95
C GLN A 8 0.54 12.56 4.28
N SER A 9 -0.73 12.43 3.85
CA SER A 9 -1.20 11.22 3.17
C SER A 9 -0.40 10.93 1.90
N ARG A 10 -0.10 11.98 1.11
CA ARG A 10 0.69 11.85 -0.12
C ARG A 10 2.12 11.38 0.17
N ALA A 11 2.78 11.97 1.17
CA ALA A 11 4.13 11.59 1.55
C ALA A 11 4.18 10.14 2.07
N ILE A 12 3.22 9.75 2.92
CA ILE A 12 3.10 8.38 3.42
C ILE A 12 2.84 7.39 2.28
N CYS A 13 1.90 7.69 1.37
CA CYS A 13 1.64 6.84 0.22
C CYS A 13 2.88 6.67 -0.66
N LYS A 14 3.62 7.75 -0.94
CA LYS A 14 4.86 7.68 -1.71
C LYS A 14 5.87 6.74 -1.05
N ARG A 15 6.07 6.87 0.27
CA ARG A 15 6.97 6.00 1.01
C ARG A 15 6.55 4.54 0.97
N ILE A 16 5.24 4.26 1.08
CA ILE A 16 4.69 2.91 0.95
C ILE A 16 5.05 2.29 -0.40
N ILE A 17 4.92 3.02 -1.51
CA ILE A 17 5.30 2.52 -2.84
C ILE A 17 6.81 2.24 -2.92
N GLU A 18 7.65 3.14 -2.41
CA GLU A 18 9.10 2.92 -2.39
C GLU A 18 9.51 1.69 -1.57
N VAL A 19 8.79 1.37 -0.50
CA VAL A 19 8.98 0.13 0.27
C VAL A 19 8.57 -1.07 -0.58
N LEU A 20 7.37 -1.05 -1.19
CA LEU A 20 6.88 -2.14 -2.05
C LEU A 20 7.84 -2.49 -3.19
N GLU A 21 8.44 -1.49 -3.84
CA GLU A 21 9.38 -1.71 -4.96
C GLU A 21 10.69 -2.38 -4.54
N ARG A 22 11.06 -2.29 -3.27
CA ARG A 22 12.34 -2.80 -2.72
C ARG A 22 12.16 -4.05 -1.87
N SER A 23 10.94 -4.34 -1.43
CA SER A 23 10.62 -5.48 -0.60
C SER A 23 10.57 -6.77 -1.42
N GLU A 24 11.13 -7.83 -0.85
CA GLU A 24 10.87 -9.20 -1.32
C GLU A 24 9.49 -9.66 -0.83
N MET A 25 8.85 -10.56 -1.57
CA MET A 25 7.57 -11.14 -1.16
C MET A 25 7.78 -12.15 -0.02
N ASP A 26 6.86 -12.15 0.94
CA ASP A 26 6.73 -13.16 1.98
C ASP A 26 6.31 -14.52 1.36
N ILE A 27 6.39 -15.59 2.16
CA ILE A 27 6.02 -16.97 1.76
C ILE A 27 4.57 -17.07 1.24
N ASP A 28 3.69 -16.17 1.71
CA ASP A 28 2.28 -16.10 1.29
C ASP A 28 2.07 -15.23 0.03
N ASN A 29 3.15 -14.90 -0.71
CA ASN A 29 3.15 -13.99 -1.87
C ASN A 29 2.65 -12.57 -1.56
N THR A 30 2.69 -12.15 -0.29
CA THR A 30 2.35 -10.78 0.12
C THR A 30 3.57 -10.00 0.56
N ILE A 31 3.46 -8.68 0.57
CA ILE A 31 4.42 -7.77 1.18
C ILE A 31 3.73 -7.15 2.39
N SER A 32 4.31 -7.36 3.56
CA SER A 32 3.82 -6.81 4.83
C SER A 32 4.52 -5.50 5.15
N ILE A 33 3.77 -4.40 5.23
CA ILE A 33 4.25 -3.08 5.64
C ILE A 33 3.71 -2.76 7.03
N ASN A 34 4.59 -2.31 7.91
CA ASN A 34 4.26 -1.89 9.26
C ASN A 34 4.78 -0.46 9.53
N GLU A 35 4.54 0.05 10.74
CA GLU A 35 4.95 1.41 11.12
C GLU A 35 6.47 1.61 11.07
N THR A 36 7.27 0.57 11.34
CA THR A 36 8.74 0.68 11.36
C THR A 36 9.31 0.96 9.97
N ASP A 37 8.69 0.42 8.91
CA ASP A 37 9.07 0.68 7.51
C ASP A 37 8.85 2.15 7.08
N LEU A 38 8.03 2.88 7.85
CA LEU A 38 7.64 4.26 7.59
C LEU A 38 8.20 5.24 8.62
N THR A 39 9.06 4.78 9.54
CA THR A 39 9.53 5.59 10.68
C THR A 39 10.12 6.92 10.23
N ASP A 40 10.95 6.89 9.19
CA ASP A 40 11.61 8.06 8.61
C ASP A 40 10.59 9.14 8.18
N VAL A 41 9.60 8.77 7.36
CA VAL A 41 8.60 9.72 6.88
C VAL A 41 7.64 10.15 8.01
N LEU A 42 7.37 9.29 8.98
CA LEU A 42 6.48 9.61 10.10
C LEU A 42 7.12 10.62 11.05
N GLU A 43 8.41 10.49 11.33
CA GLU A 43 9.19 11.45 12.12
C GLU A 43 9.26 12.82 11.44
N GLU A 44 9.56 12.86 10.13
CA GLU A 44 9.57 14.11 9.34
C GLU A 44 8.22 14.83 9.39
N LEU A 45 7.12 14.06 9.32
CA LEU A 45 5.75 14.59 9.35
C LEU A 45 5.21 14.83 10.77
N ARG A 46 6.00 14.52 11.81
CA ARG A 46 5.63 14.58 13.24
C ARG A 46 4.35 13.79 13.56
N VAL A 47 4.22 12.59 13.03
CA VAL A 47 3.10 11.67 13.27
C VAL A 47 3.53 10.62 14.29
N SER A 48 3.03 10.72 15.53
CA SER A 48 3.41 9.82 16.63
C SER A 48 2.41 8.68 16.91
N ASN A 49 1.20 8.75 16.34
CA ASN A 49 0.20 7.70 16.46
C ASN A 49 -0.31 7.32 15.07
N PHE A 50 0.54 6.60 14.34
CA PHE A 50 0.26 6.22 12.97
C PHE A 50 -0.92 5.23 12.86
N ASP A 51 -1.78 5.43 11.86
CA ASP A 51 -2.94 4.59 11.57
C ASP A 51 -3.17 4.56 10.05
N PHE A 52 -3.00 3.37 9.43
CA PHE A 52 -3.25 3.18 7.99
C PHE A 52 -4.69 3.55 7.57
N ASN A 53 -5.67 3.53 8.47
CA ASN A 53 -7.05 3.92 8.18
C ASN A 53 -7.22 5.43 8.01
N ARG A 54 -6.24 6.23 8.44
CA ARG A 54 -6.23 7.69 8.31
C ARG A 54 -5.49 8.19 7.07
N VAL A 55 -4.79 7.30 6.35
CA VAL A 55 -4.07 7.64 5.12
C VAL A 55 -5.07 7.77 3.96
N ALA A 56 -5.29 9.01 3.52
CA ALA A 56 -6.21 9.27 2.43
C ALA A 56 -5.64 8.73 1.10
N LYS A 57 -6.54 8.27 0.21
CA LYS A 57 -6.21 7.76 -1.14
C LYS A 57 -5.31 6.51 -1.20
N LEU A 58 -4.88 5.94 -0.06
CA LEU A 58 -3.98 4.78 0.00
C LEU A 58 -4.36 3.64 -0.96
N LYS A 59 -5.60 3.13 -0.86
CA LYS A 59 -6.10 2.06 -1.73
C LYS A 59 -6.02 2.41 -3.22
N LYS A 60 -6.34 3.66 -3.57
CA LYS A 60 -6.31 4.12 -4.97
C LYS A 60 -4.88 4.23 -5.46
N THR A 61 -3.95 4.72 -4.62
CA THR A 61 -2.55 4.87 -4.99
C THR A 61 -1.89 3.52 -5.23
N VAL A 62 -2.01 2.57 -4.31
CA VAL A 62 -1.37 1.25 -4.50
C VAL A 62 -1.95 0.49 -5.69
N SER A 63 -3.26 0.59 -5.93
CA SER A 63 -3.90 -0.02 -7.10
C SER A 63 -3.46 0.62 -8.42
N PHE A 64 -3.20 1.93 -8.42
CA PHE A 64 -2.66 2.60 -9.61
C PHE A 64 -1.24 2.11 -9.95
N GLU A 65 -0.46 1.73 -8.95
CA GLU A 65 0.88 1.19 -9.10
C GLU A 65 0.90 -0.34 -9.30
N GLY A 66 -0.24 -0.97 -9.57
CA GLY A 66 -0.33 -2.42 -9.82
C GLY A 66 -0.25 -3.28 -8.56
N TYR A 67 -0.70 -2.78 -7.42
CA TYR A 67 -0.74 -3.50 -6.16
C TYR A 67 -2.15 -3.54 -5.55
N LYS A 68 -2.45 -4.62 -4.83
CA LYS A 68 -3.73 -4.85 -4.18
C LYS A 68 -3.57 -5.01 -2.68
N ILE A 69 -4.33 -4.23 -1.91
CA ILE A 69 -4.42 -4.42 -0.45
C ILE A 69 -5.27 -5.66 -0.16
N VAL A 70 -4.65 -6.70 0.38
CA VAL A 70 -5.32 -7.94 0.78
C VAL A 70 -5.69 -7.95 2.26
N TYR A 71 -4.96 -7.21 3.09
CA TYR A 71 -5.28 -7.01 4.50
C TYR A 71 -4.88 -5.60 4.95
N LYS A 72 -5.70 -4.99 5.79
CA LYS A 72 -5.41 -3.68 6.40
C LYS A 72 -5.97 -3.59 7.80
N ASP A 73 -5.10 -3.25 8.73
CA ASP A 73 -5.41 -2.81 10.08
C ASP A 73 -4.68 -1.50 10.37
N THR A 74 -4.88 -0.93 11.56
CA THR A 74 -4.26 0.32 12.03
C THR A 74 -2.74 0.33 11.89
N LYS A 75 -2.06 -0.78 12.17
CA LYS A 75 -0.59 -0.88 12.22
C LYS A 75 0.04 -1.79 11.18
N VAL A 76 -0.76 -2.53 10.42
CA VAL A 76 -0.28 -3.51 9.44
C VAL A 76 -1.05 -3.38 8.14
N LEU A 77 -0.32 -3.37 7.03
CA LEU A 77 -0.84 -3.38 5.67
C LEU A 77 -0.21 -4.54 4.92
N LYS A 78 -1.01 -5.51 4.47
CA LYS A 78 -0.53 -6.55 3.56
C LYS A 78 -0.97 -6.26 2.14
N ILE A 79 -0.03 -6.39 1.23
CA ILE A 79 -0.20 -6.04 -0.17
C ILE A 79 0.23 -7.22 -1.04
N GLU A 80 -0.54 -7.50 -2.08
CA GLU A 80 -0.19 -8.45 -3.14
C GLU A 80 0.11 -7.65 -4.41
N LYS A 81 1.09 -8.08 -5.21
CA LYS A 81 1.32 -7.48 -6.52
C LYS A 81 0.23 -7.99 -7.47
N GLU A 82 -0.52 -7.09 -8.09
CA GLU A 82 -1.44 -7.51 -9.14
C GLU A 82 -0.60 -8.01 -10.32
N GLU A 83 -0.77 -9.28 -10.67
CA GLU A 83 -0.21 -9.81 -11.91
C GLU A 83 -0.69 -8.91 -13.05
N GLU A 84 0.24 -8.48 -13.92
CA GLU A 84 -0.13 -7.79 -15.15
C GLU A 84 -1.11 -8.69 -15.90
N MET A 85 -2.40 -8.36 -15.84
CA MET A 85 -3.33 -8.85 -16.84
C MET A 85 -2.84 -8.29 -18.17
N THR A 86 -2.05 -9.10 -18.87
CA THR A 86 -1.83 -8.89 -20.30
C THR A 86 -3.21 -8.69 -20.91
N LEU A 87 -3.44 -7.53 -21.52
CA LEU A 87 -4.64 -7.23 -22.29
C LEU A 87 -4.71 -8.24 -23.45
N GLY A 88 -5.24 -9.43 -23.20
CA GLY A 88 -5.15 -10.55 -24.14
C GLY A 88 -5.82 -11.85 -23.70
N GLU A 89 -5.94 -12.14 -22.40
CA GLU A 89 -6.63 -13.35 -21.96
C GLU A 89 -8.15 -13.11 -21.82
N ILE A 90 -8.85 -13.21 -22.95
CA ILE A 90 -10.30 -13.41 -22.94
C ILE A 90 -10.54 -14.82 -22.36
N PRO A 91 -11.27 -14.98 -21.25
CA PRO A 91 -11.59 -16.31 -20.75
C PRO A 91 -12.43 -17.04 -21.80
N LEU A 92 -11.95 -18.20 -22.25
CA LEU A 92 -12.60 -19.16 -23.17
C LEU A 92 -13.93 -19.75 -22.63
N LYS A 93 -14.63 -19.05 -21.74
CA LYS A 93 -15.94 -19.44 -21.21
C LYS A 93 -17.12 -18.94 -22.06
N TYR A 94 -16.85 -18.25 -23.16
CA TYR A 94 -17.88 -17.78 -24.11
C TYR A 94 -17.61 -18.27 -25.55
N CYS A 95 -17.14 -19.52 -25.70
CA CYS A 95 -17.32 -20.26 -26.95
C CYS A 95 -18.72 -20.89 -26.98
#